data_AF-A0A9Y4NC49-F1
#
_entry.id   AF-A0A9Y4NC49-F1
#
_cell.length_a   1.000
_cell.length_b   1.000
_cell.length_c   1.000
_cell.angle_alpha   90.00
_cell.angle_beta   90.00
_cell.angle_gamma   90.00
#
_symmetry.space_group_name_H-M   'P 1'
#
loop_
_entity.id
_entity.type
_entity.pdbx_description
1 polymer ?
#
loop_
_entity_poly.entity_id
_entity_poly.type
_entity_poly.pdbx_seq_one_letter_code
_entity_poly.pdbx_strand_id
1 'polypeptide(L)'
;MSVKLRFDSPSDGSLLHRSRSFTGFSSLTGRRRPPSARNSLRSKASSAGKSPRMHLSPRRGSGAIWSMQPDQVDRVFQALRKGLKEYLEGHQAEMDFLSSQQRETKRNSRLAFLYDLEKEIRALERYIRRLEFQISKVEELYETYCIQWRLCQGAVNMKRAFSLSPSTRASRESLLELGRNHRHSLQ
;
A
#
# COMPACT_ATOMS: atom_id res chain seq x y z
N MET A 1 51.97 -10.93 -10.58
CA MET A 1 50.92 -10.42 -9.68
C MET A 1 51.26 -9.00 -9.28
N SER A 2 50.26 -8.14 -9.42
CA SER A 2 50.08 -6.70 -9.14
C SER A 2 51.24 -5.84 -8.62
N VAL A 3 51.43 -4.73 -9.35
CA VAL A 3 52.38 -3.62 -9.17
C VAL A 3 51.92 -2.69 -8.05
N LYS A 4 52.87 -2.12 -7.30
CA LYS A 4 52.64 -1.05 -6.33
C LYS A 4 53.57 0.11 -6.63
N LEU A 5 53.03 1.26 -7.01
CA LEU A 5 53.68 2.55 -6.79
C LEU A 5 52.62 3.63 -6.54
N ARG A 6 52.90 4.48 -5.55
CA ARG A 6 52.20 5.72 -5.19
C ARG A 6 53.05 6.89 -5.71
N PHE A 7 52.43 8.02 -6.04
CA PHE A 7 52.84 9.36 -5.56
C PHE A 7 51.84 10.46 -5.98
N ASP A 8 51.93 11.57 -5.26
CA ASP A 8 51.00 12.70 -5.08
C ASP A 8 50.92 13.73 -6.24
N SER A 9 49.86 14.56 -6.16
CA SER A 9 49.40 15.65 -7.04
C SER A 9 50.27 16.93 -7.08
N PRO A 10 50.09 17.82 -8.09
CA PRO A 10 49.64 19.19 -7.76
C PRO A 10 48.69 19.88 -8.77
N SER A 11 48.13 21.00 -8.30
CA SER A 11 47.19 22.00 -8.85
C SER A 11 47.46 22.55 -10.26
N ASP A 12 46.42 22.77 -11.07
CA ASP A 12 45.95 24.12 -11.51
C ASP A 12 44.88 24.07 -12.61
N GLY A 13 43.87 24.97 -12.51
CA GLY A 13 43.28 25.62 -13.69
C GLY A 13 41.81 25.35 -14.05
N SER A 14 40.98 26.37 -13.78
CA SER A 14 39.73 26.76 -14.47
C SER A 14 38.37 26.19 -14.00
N LEU A 15 37.70 27.02 -13.19
CA LEU A 15 36.36 27.60 -13.40
C LEU A 15 35.39 26.80 -14.29
N LEU A 16 34.44 26.08 -13.68
CA LEU A 16 33.06 26.00 -14.20
C LEU A 16 32.10 25.73 -13.02
N HIS A 17 31.38 26.79 -12.66
CA HIS A 17 30.31 26.82 -11.68
C HIS A 17 29.12 26.02 -12.23
N ARG A 18 28.69 24.94 -11.57
CA ARG A 18 27.33 24.41 -11.80
C ARG A 18 26.67 23.98 -10.50
N SER A 19 25.57 24.68 -10.25
CA SER A 19 24.80 24.79 -9.03
C SER A 19 24.29 23.46 -8.47
N ARG A 20 24.43 23.31 -7.15
CA ARG A 20 23.66 22.37 -6.32
C ARG A 20 22.67 23.21 -5.51
N SER A 21 21.38 23.07 -5.79
CA SER A 21 20.31 23.65 -4.99
C SER A 21 19.27 22.57 -4.70
N PHE A 22 18.54 22.59 -3.58
CA PHE A 22 18.76 23.09 -2.22
C PHE A 22 17.54 22.54 -1.47
N THR A 23 17.75 21.63 -0.52
CA THR A 23 16.72 21.23 0.45
C THR A 23 16.74 22.26 1.59
N GLY A 24 15.63 22.94 1.86
CA GLY A 24 15.55 23.87 2.98
C GLY A 24 14.14 24.37 3.26
N PHE A 25 13.43 23.67 4.15
CA PHE A 25 12.31 24.25 4.89
C PHE A 25 12.80 24.50 6.32
N SER A 26 13.20 25.74 6.60
CA SER A 26 13.70 26.18 7.91
C SER A 26 12.58 26.75 8.76
N SER A 27 12.50 26.20 9.96
CA SER A 27 11.81 26.70 11.14
C SER A 27 12.36 28.06 11.62
N LEU A 28 11.48 28.84 12.26
CA LEU A 28 11.75 29.82 13.32
C LEU A 28 12.44 31.16 12.96
N THR A 29 11.61 32.20 12.81
CA THR A 29 11.82 33.55 13.37
C THR A 29 10.43 34.06 13.81
N GLY A 30 10.15 34.69 14.95
CA GLY A 30 10.99 35.46 15.86
C GLY A 30 10.44 36.89 15.95
N ARG A 31 9.35 37.15 16.69
CA ARG A 31 8.96 38.53 17.04
C ARG A 31 8.11 38.70 18.31
N ARG A 32 8.79 39.27 19.32
CA ARG A 32 8.37 40.27 20.33
C ARG A 32 7.25 39.94 21.35
N ARG A 33 7.71 39.65 22.57
CA ARG A 33 7.06 39.95 23.87
C ARG A 33 7.14 41.44 24.21
N PRO A 34 6.17 41.97 24.98
CA PRO A 34 6.45 42.92 26.06
C PRO A 34 6.00 42.38 27.43
N PRO A 35 6.58 42.86 28.56
CA PRO A 35 6.19 42.47 29.92
C PRO A 35 5.28 43.52 30.60
N SER A 36 4.46 43.11 31.57
CA SER A 36 4.41 43.64 32.96
C SER A 36 3.08 43.38 33.69
N ALA A 37 3.22 43.08 35.00
CA ALA A 37 2.35 43.32 36.17
C ALA A 37 0.91 42.73 36.18
N ARG A 38 0.60 41.74 37.04
CA ARG A 38 0.32 41.78 38.51
C ARG A 38 -1.16 42.05 38.84
N ASN A 39 -1.89 40.98 39.19
CA ASN A 39 -2.87 40.85 40.30
C ASN A 39 -3.50 39.45 40.20
N SER A 40 -3.29 38.53 41.16
CA SER A 40 -4.13 38.33 42.37
C SER A 40 -5.62 38.23 41.98
N LEU A 41 -6.28 37.07 42.09
CA LEU A 41 -6.76 36.54 43.35
C LEU A 41 -6.81 35.00 43.38
N ARG A 42 -6.50 34.50 44.56
CA ARG A 42 -6.59 33.11 45.02
C ARG A 42 -8.00 32.89 45.57
N SER A 43 -8.70 31.85 45.12
CA SER A 43 -9.80 31.25 45.88
C SER A 43 -9.65 29.73 45.87
N LYS A 44 -9.51 29.19 47.08
CA LYS A 44 -9.28 27.79 47.43
C LYS A 44 -10.58 27.22 48.02
N ALA A 45 -10.70 25.89 47.92
CA ALA A 45 -11.62 24.98 48.60
C ALA A 45 -13.03 24.89 47.97
N SER A 46 -13.73 23.76 47.90
CA SER A 46 -13.49 22.31 48.04
C SER A 46 -14.89 21.69 48.04
N SER A 47 -15.14 20.62 47.27
CA SER A 47 -15.99 19.46 47.67
C SER A 47 -16.57 18.72 46.46
N ALA A 48 -16.19 17.44 46.37
CA ALA A 48 -16.96 16.28 45.92
C ALA A 48 -18.22 16.48 45.04
N GLY A 49 -18.22 15.86 43.85
CA GLY A 49 -19.45 15.69 43.08
C GLY A 49 -19.28 15.00 41.73
N LYS A 50 -19.02 13.70 41.74
CA LYS A 50 -19.41 12.70 40.71
C LYS A 50 -19.06 13.02 39.24
N SER A 51 -17.95 12.45 38.76
CA SER A 51 -17.66 12.29 37.33
C SER A 51 -18.77 11.48 36.65
N PRO A 52 -19.37 11.96 35.53
CA PRO A 52 -20.26 11.14 34.75
C PRO A 52 -19.41 10.09 34.02
N ARG A 53 -19.59 8.83 34.44
CA ARG A 53 -19.11 7.63 33.77
C ARG A 53 -19.53 7.68 32.31
N MET A 54 -18.66 8.16 31.43
CA MET A 54 -18.87 8.06 30.00
C MET A 54 -18.92 6.57 29.68
N HIS A 55 -20.10 6.10 29.31
CA HIS A 55 -20.31 4.78 28.75
C HIS A 55 -19.43 4.72 27.51
N LEU A 56 -18.32 3.99 27.58
CA LEU A 56 -17.52 3.67 26.41
C LEU A 56 -18.45 2.89 25.47
N SER A 57 -18.93 3.56 24.44
CA SER A 57 -19.58 2.91 23.31
C SER A 57 -18.70 1.73 22.88
N PRO A 58 -19.26 0.52 22.70
CA PRO A 58 -18.48 -0.55 22.11
C PRO A 58 -18.06 -0.04 20.74
N ARG A 59 -16.76 0.06 20.53
CA ARG A 59 -16.11 0.38 19.26
C ARG A 59 -16.57 -0.63 18.21
N ARG A 60 -17.75 -0.41 17.62
CA ARG A 60 -18.22 -1.02 16.38
C ARG A 60 -17.37 -0.41 15.26
N GLY A 61 -16.11 -0.82 15.18
CA GLY A 61 -15.19 -0.29 14.19
C GLY A 61 -14.28 -1.34 13.57
N SER A 62 -14.28 -2.56 14.08
CA SER A 62 -13.37 -3.61 13.59
C SER A 62 -14.05 -4.92 13.24
N GLY A 63 -15.37 -5.05 13.43
CA GLY A 63 -16.12 -6.25 13.04
C GLY A 63 -16.75 -6.18 11.66
N ALA A 64 -16.95 -4.97 11.10
CA ALA A 64 -17.60 -4.77 9.81
C ALA A 64 -16.68 -5.05 8.60
N ILE A 65 -15.37 -4.96 8.79
CA ILE A 65 -14.39 -5.29 7.74
C ILE A 65 -14.31 -6.82 7.55
N TRP A 66 -14.54 -7.58 8.62
CA TRP A 66 -14.55 -9.04 8.64
C TRP A 66 -15.91 -9.64 8.24
N SER A 67 -16.92 -8.80 8.00
CA SER A 67 -18.27 -9.26 7.64
C SER A 67 -18.52 -9.30 6.14
N MET A 68 -17.56 -8.92 5.30
CA MET A 68 -17.59 -9.39 3.91
C MET A 68 -17.41 -10.90 3.97
N GLN A 69 -18.49 -11.62 3.65
CA GLN A 69 -18.45 -13.07 3.60
C GLN A 69 -17.31 -13.49 2.65
N PRO A 70 -16.47 -14.47 3.00
CA PRO A 70 -15.42 -14.98 2.11
C PRO A 70 -15.97 -15.31 0.72
N ASP A 71 -17.17 -15.89 0.69
CA ASP A 71 -17.90 -16.21 -0.54
C ASP A 71 -18.17 -14.98 -1.43
N GLN A 72 -18.31 -13.79 -0.85
CA GLN A 72 -18.49 -12.54 -1.59
C GLN A 72 -17.16 -12.07 -2.18
N VAL A 73 -16.07 -12.13 -1.42
CA VAL A 73 -14.72 -11.77 -1.90
C VAL A 73 -14.29 -12.71 -3.02
N ASP A 74 -14.54 -14.01 -2.88
CA ASP A 74 -14.23 -15.02 -3.88
C ASP A 74 -15.02 -14.77 -5.17
N ARG A 75 -16.31 -14.44 -5.07
CA ARG A 75 -17.14 -14.07 -6.23
C ARG A 75 -16.62 -12.83 -6.95
N VAL A 76 -16.25 -11.78 -6.20
CA VAL A 76 -15.70 -10.55 -6.76
C VAL A 76 -14.36 -10.83 -7.44
N PHE A 77 -13.47 -11.57 -6.78
CA PHE A 77 -12.18 -11.95 -7.35
C PHE A 77 -12.34 -12.75 -8.65
N GLN A 78 -13.21 -13.76 -8.66
CA GLN A 78 -13.45 -14.58 -9.85
C GLN A 78 -14.02 -13.75 -11.00
N ALA A 79 -15.00 -12.89 -10.73
CA ALA A 79 -15.59 -12.02 -11.74
C ALA A 79 -14.56 -11.01 -12.30
N LEU A 80 -13.77 -10.39 -11.42
CA LEU A 80 -12.74 -9.44 -11.81
C LEU A 80 -11.63 -10.10 -12.64
N ARG A 81 -11.11 -11.23 -12.17
CA ARG A 81 -10.08 -12.02 -12.86
C ARG A 81 -10.57 -12.44 -14.25
N LYS A 82 -11.81 -12.93 -14.32
CA LYS A 82 -12.42 -13.35 -15.59
C LYS A 82 -12.55 -12.17 -16.56
N GLY A 83 -13.13 -11.06 -16.12
CA GLY A 83 -13.30 -9.88 -16.98
C GLY A 83 -11.97 -9.29 -17.46
N LEU A 84 -10.94 -9.27 -16.61
CA LEU A 84 -9.60 -8.81 -17.01
C LEU A 84 -8.95 -9.75 -18.04
N LYS A 85 -9.16 -11.07 -17.93
CA LYS A 85 -8.67 -12.04 -18.92
C LYS A 85 -9.38 -11.92 -20.26
N GLU A 86 -10.71 -11.82 -20.25
CA GLU A 86 -11.49 -11.60 -21.47
C GLU A 86 -11.08 -10.29 -22.16
N TYR A 87 -10.84 -9.25 -21.37
CA TYR A 87 -10.36 -7.97 -21.89
C TYR A 87 -8.94 -8.09 -22.48
N LEU A 88 -8.02 -8.80 -21.81
CA LEU A 88 -6.69 -9.10 -22.34
C LEU A 88 -6.75 -9.88 -23.66
N GLU A 89 -7.60 -10.91 -23.74
CA GLU A 89 -7.81 -11.72 -24.94
C GLU A 89 -8.30 -10.87 -26.13
N GLY A 90 -9.21 -9.91 -25.87
CA GLY A 90 -9.64 -8.95 -26.89
C GLY A 90 -8.49 -8.12 -27.47
N HIS A 91 -7.60 -7.61 -26.61
CA HIS A 91 -6.42 -6.86 -27.02
C HIS A 91 -5.38 -7.73 -27.74
N GLN A 92 -5.24 -9.00 -27.35
CA GLN A 92 -4.38 -9.96 -28.05
C GLN A 92 -4.91 -10.27 -29.46
N ALA A 93 -6.22 -10.47 -29.62
CA ALA A 93 -6.84 -10.68 -30.93
C ALA A 93 -6.69 -9.44 -31.85
N GLU A 94 -6.84 -8.23 -31.29
CA GLU A 94 -6.58 -6.99 -32.03
C GLU A 94 -5.11 -6.89 -32.47
N MET A 95 -4.17 -7.27 -31.60
CA MET A 95 -2.74 -7.32 -31.94
C MET A 95 -2.45 -8.31 -33.06
N ASP A 96 -3.08 -9.48 -33.05
CA ASP A 96 -2.94 -10.48 -34.11
C ASP A 96 -3.50 -9.98 -35.44
N PHE A 97 -4.63 -9.27 -35.40
CA PHE A 97 -5.24 -8.63 -36.58
C PHE A 97 -4.35 -7.52 -37.16
N LEU A 98 -3.84 -6.60 -36.35
CA LEU A 98 -2.92 -5.56 -36.82
C LEU A 98 -1.64 -6.18 -37.37
N SER A 99 -1.15 -7.25 -36.75
CA SER A 99 0.02 -8.00 -37.21
C SER A 99 -0.23 -8.71 -38.54
N SER A 100 -1.43 -9.26 -38.79
CA SER A 100 -1.77 -9.81 -40.11
C SER A 100 -1.89 -8.73 -41.17
N GLN A 101 -2.55 -7.63 -40.84
CA GLN A 101 -2.64 -6.45 -41.70
C GLN A 101 -1.24 -5.93 -42.07
N GLN A 102 -0.30 -5.91 -41.12
CA GLN A 102 1.08 -5.49 -41.37
C GLN A 102 1.82 -6.43 -42.34
N ARG A 103 1.50 -7.74 -42.36
CA ARG A 103 2.08 -8.69 -43.33
C ARG A 103 1.51 -8.48 -44.74
N GLU A 104 0.23 -8.13 -44.83
CA GLU A 104 -0.50 -7.99 -46.10
C GLU A 104 -0.25 -6.62 -46.76
N THR A 105 -0.20 -5.53 -45.99
CA THR A 105 -0.11 -4.14 -46.47
C THR A 105 1.25 -3.74 -47.03
N LYS A 106 2.32 -4.50 -46.70
CA LYS A 106 3.71 -4.23 -47.12
C LYS A 106 3.93 -4.17 -48.64
N ARG A 107 3.01 -4.67 -49.46
CA ARG A 107 3.16 -4.70 -50.92
C ARG A 107 2.62 -3.48 -51.65
N ASN A 108 1.64 -2.74 -51.09
CA ASN A 108 0.88 -1.72 -51.84
C ASN A 108 0.59 -0.40 -51.08
N SER A 109 1.15 -0.19 -49.88
CA SER A 109 0.80 0.95 -49.02
C SER A 109 1.86 2.05 -48.96
N ARG A 110 1.43 3.29 -48.68
CA ARG A 110 2.32 4.45 -48.49
C ARG A 110 3.14 4.32 -47.20
N LEU A 111 4.40 4.75 -47.22
CA LEU A 111 5.34 4.59 -46.09
C LEU A 111 4.81 5.14 -44.75
N ALA A 112 4.15 6.29 -44.77
CA ALA A 112 3.57 6.89 -43.55
C ALA A 112 2.56 5.97 -42.86
N PHE A 113 1.69 5.30 -43.63
CA PHE A 113 0.72 4.34 -43.11
C PHE A 113 1.39 3.15 -42.41
N LEU A 114 2.49 2.64 -42.97
CA LEU A 114 3.24 1.53 -42.38
C LEU A 114 3.87 1.91 -41.03
N TYR A 115 4.35 3.14 -40.90
CA TYR A 115 4.89 3.66 -39.63
C TYR A 115 3.82 3.82 -38.57
N ASP A 116 2.66 4.36 -38.94
CA ASP A 116 1.54 4.52 -38.00
C ASP A 116 1.04 3.15 -37.50
N LEU A 117 0.92 2.17 -38.41
CA LEU A 117 0.55 0.79 -38.06
C LEU A 117 1.57 0.13 -37.11
N GLU A 118 2.88 0.27 -37.39
CA GLU A 118 3.91 -0.27 -36.49
C GLU A 118 3.87 0.40 -35.10
N LYS A 119 3.64 1.71 -35.07
CA LYS A 119 3.53 2.47 -33.81
C LYS A 119 2.33 2.00 -33.00
N GLU A 120 1.21 1.72 -33.65
CA GLU A 120 0.00 1.20 -33.03
C GLU A 120 0.22 -0.19 -32.44
N ILE A 121 0.81 -1.12 -33.22
CA ILE A 121 1.19 -2.46 -32.74
C ILE A 121 2.08 -2.36 -31.49
N ARG A 122 3.13 -1.53 -31.53
CA ARG A 122 4.03 -1.34 -30.37
C ARG A 122 3.35 -0.68 -29.17
N ALA A 123 2.32 0.14 -29.39
CA ALA A 123 1.55 0.74 -28.30
C ALA A 123 0.66 -0.32 -27.63
N LEU A 124 0.02 -1.16 -28.44
CA LEU A 124 -0.85 -2.25 -28.01
C LEU A 124 -0.07 -3.34 -27.26
N GLU A 125 1.10 -3.75 -27.74
CA GLU A 125 2.01 -4.69 -27.04
C GLU A 125 2.34 -4.20 -25.62
N ARG A 126 2.68 -2.90 -25.50
CA ARG A 126 2.99 -2.29 -24.20
C ARG A 126 1.76 -2.27 -23.30
N TYR A 127 0.57 -2.11 -23.86
CA TYR A 127 -0.67 -2.13 -23.11
C TYR A 127 -1.02 -3.53 -22.60
N ILE A 128 -0.91 -4.55 -23.46
CA ILE A 128 -1.06 -5.97 -23.11
C ILE A 128 -0.16 -6.31 -21.92
N ARG A 129 1.14 -5.97 -21.97
CA ARG A 129 2.05 -6.22 -20.84
C ARG A 129 1.65 -5.51 -19.55
N ARG A 130 1.06 -4.30 -19.64
CA ARG A 130 0.52 -3.61 -18.46
C ARG A 130 -0.69 -4.32 -17.90
N LEU A 131 -1.60 -4.81 -18.76
CA LEU A 131 -2.77 -5.56 -18.33
C LEU A 131 -2.39 -6.88 -17.66
N GLU A 132 -1.46 -7.63 -18.24
CA GLU A 132 -0.92 -8.86 -17.65
C GLU A 132 -0.38 -8.61 -16.24
N PHE A 133 0.40 -7.54 -16.07
CA PHE A 133 0.91 -7.14 -14.76
C PHE A 133 -0.21 -6.80 -13.77
N GLN A 134 -1.26 -6.10 -14.20
CA GLN A 134 -2.40 -5.78 -13.34
C GLN A 134 -3.17 -7.04 -12.94
N ILE A 135 -3.33 -8.01 -13.85
CA ILE A 135 -3.94 -9.31 -13.54
C ILE A 135 -3.14 -10.02 -12.45
N SER A 136 -1.81 -10.10 -12.60
CA SER A 136 -0.94 -10.70 -11.58
C SER A 136 -1.06 -9.99 -10.23
N LYS A 137 -1.21 -8.65 -10.22
CA LYS A 137 -1.41 -7.89 -8.97
C LYS A 137 -2.72 -8.22 -8.28
N VAL A 138 -3.80 -8.41 -9.04
CA VAL A 138 -5.09 -8.86 -8.49
C VAL A 138 -4.99 -10.27 -7.90
N GLU A 139 -4.29 -11.19 -8.59
CA GLU A 139 -4.06 -12.55 -8.10
C GLU A 139 -3.24 -12.56 -6.80
N GLU A 140 -2.13 -11.81 -6.74
CA GLU A 140 -1.29 -11.67 -5.54
C GLU A 140 -2.06 -11.12 -4.33
N LEU A 141 -2.92 -10.11 -4.55
CA LEU A 141 -3.74 -9.54 -3.49
C LEU A 141 -4.74 -10.55 -2.93
N TYR A 142 -5.36 -11.35 -3.79
CA TYR A 142 -6.29 -12.38 -3.38
C TYR A 142 -5.61 -13.50 -2.59
N GLU A 143 -4.42 -13.94 -3.01
CA GLU A 143 -3.62 -14.92 -2.26
C GLU A 143 -3.26 -14.40 -0.86
N THR A 144 -2.82 -13.14 -0.78
CA THR A 144 -2.51 -12.47 0.50
C THR A 144 -3.73 -12.42 1.41
N TYR A 145 -4.88 -12.03 0.87
CA TYR A 145 -6.15 -12.03 1.59
C TYR A 145 -6.49 -13.43 2.13
N CYS A 146 -6.36 -14.48 1.32
CA CYS A 146 -6.69 -15.85 1.73
C CYS A 146 -5.84 -16.30 2.92
N ILE A 147 -4.55 -15.97 2.94
CA ILE A 147 -3.65 -16.26 4.05
C ILE A 147 -4.10 -15.53 5.32
N GLN A 148 -4.35 -14.22 5.21
CA GLN A 148 -4.81 -13.40 6.34
C GLN A 148 -6.14 -13.89 6.91
N TRP A 149 -7.09 -14.20 6.03
CA TRP A 149 -8.39 -14.75 6.41
C TRP A 149 -8.24 -16.05 7.21
N ARG A 150 -7.45 -17.01 6.70
CA ARG A 150 -7.20 -18.29 7.37
C ARG A 150 -6.55 -18.12 8.74
N LEU A 151 -5.55 -17.24 8.85
CA LEU A 151 -4.88 -16.96 10.12
C LEU A 151 -5.86 -16.40 11.16
N CYS A 152 -6.70 -15.45 10.76
CA CYS A 152 -7.66 -14.86 11.68
C CYS A 152 -8.80 -15.80 12.04
N GLN A 153 -9.25 -16.65 11.12
CA GLN A 153 -10.17 -17.73 11.45
C GLN A 153 -9.55 -18.70 12.46
N GLY A 154 -8.27 -19.04 12.29
CA GLY A 154 -7.50 -19.83 13.25
C GLY A 154 -7.48 -19.18 14.64
N ALA A 155 -7.17 -17.89 14.72
CA ALA A 155 -7.17 -17.14 15.98
C ALA A 155 -8.55 -17.10 16.66
N VAL A 156 -9.63 -16.91 15.88
CA VAL A 156 -11.02 -16.95 16.38
C VAL A 156 -11.36 -18.33 16.93
N ASN A 157 -10.97 -19.39 16.21
CA ASN A 157 -11.19 -20.77 16.63
C ASN A 157 -10.41 -21.09 17.92
N MET A 158 -9.15 -20.67 18.02
CA MET A 158 -8.34 -20.81 19.23
C MET A 158 -8.96 -20.08 20.42
N LYS A 159 -9.38 -18.81 20.24
CA LYS A 159 -10.06 -18.05 21.30
C LYS A 159 -11.32 -18.76 21.79
N ARG A 160 -12.12 -19.32 20.88
CA ARG A 160 -13.32 -20.11 21.23
C ARG A 160 -12.93 -21.36 22.02
N ALA A 161 -11.94 -22.13 21.57
CA ALA A 161 -11.48 -23.34 22.24
C ALA A 161 -10.97 -23.06 23.67
N PHE A 162 -10.14 -22.02 23.86
CA PHE A 162 -9.66 -21.62 25.19
C PHE A 162 -10.79 -21.12 26.10
N SER A 163 -11.81 -20.46 25.54
CA SER A 163 -12.96 -20.00 26.33
C SER A 163 -13.85 -21.16 26.81
N LEU A 164 -13.91 -22.26 26.03
CA LEU A 164 -14.64 -23.47 26.37
C LEU A 164 -13.82 -24.44 27.25
N SER A 165 -12.50 -24.23 27.34
CA SER A 165 -11.61 -25.05 28.14
C SER A 165 -11.76 -24.72 29.64
N PRO A 166 -11.52 -25.69 30.55
CA PRO A 166 -11.49 -25.42 31.99
C PRO A 166 -10.55 -24.26 32.34
N SER A 167 -10.99 -23.36 33.24
CA SER A 167 -10.29 -22.10 33.54
C SER A 167 -9.00 -22.30 34.35
N THR A 168 -7.97 -22.81 33.69
CA THR A 168 -6.60 -22.96 34.21
C THR A 168 -5.80 -21.67 34.04
N ARG A 169 -4.73 -21.49 34.81
CA ARG A 169 -3.80 -20.36 34.65
C ARG A 169 -3.28 -20.24 33.20
N ALA A 170 -2.89 -21.36 32.60
CA ALA A 170 -2.43 -21.43 31.21
C ALA A 170 -3.50 -20.96 30.22
N SER A 171 -4.75 -21.41 30.35
CA SER A 171 -5.85 -20.98 29.46
C SER A 171 -6.11 -19.47 29.50
N ARG A 172 -5.96 -18.85 30.69
CA ARG A 172 -6.11 -17.39 30.86
C ARG A 172 -4.95 -16.64 30.22
N GLU A 173 -3.72 -17.12 30.40
CA GLU A 173 -2.53 -16.55 29.78
C GLU A 173 -2.62 -16.61 28.24
N SER A 174 -3.04 -17.74 27.66
CA SER A 174 -3.25 -17.88 26.20
C SER A 174 -4.34 -16.94 25.65
N LEU A 175 -5.44 -16.70 26.39
CA LEU A 175 -6.47 -15.73 26.00
C LEU A 175 -5.94 -14.29 25.99
N LEU A 176 -5.07 -13.93 26.94
CA LEU A 176 -4.44 -12.60 27.00
C LEU A 176 -3.46 -12.40 25.84
N GLU A 177 -2.68 -13.41 25.47
CA GLU A 177 -1.79 -13.38 24.31
C GLU A 177 -2.54 -13.23 22.99
N LEU A 178 -3.62 -14.01 22.79
CA LEU A 178 -4.52 -13.86 21.64
C LEU A 178 -5.10 -12.44 21.54
N GLY A 179 -5.49 -11.84 22.67
CA GLY A 179 -5.99 -10.46 22.72
C GLY A 179 -4.95 -9.38 22.44
N ARG A 180 -3.66 -9.65 22.66
CA ARG A 180 -2.55 -8.78 22.24
C ARG A 180 -2.31 -8.92 20.74
N ASN A 181 -2.20 -10.14 20.23
CA ASN A 181 -1.92 -10.42 18.81
C ASN A 181 -3.03 -9.92 17.87
N HIS A 182 -4.30 -10.06 18.26
CA HIS A 182 -5.43 -9.55 17.46
C HIS A 182 -5.37 -8.04 17.20
N ARG A 183 -4.72 -7.25 18.07
CA ARG A 183 -4.57 -5.80 17.88
C ARG A 183 -3.48 -5.43 16.87
N HIS A 184 -2.47 -6.29 16.69
CA HIS A 184 -1.36 -6.04 15.76
C HIS A 184 -1.69 -6.41 14.32
N SER A 185 -2.63 -7.35 14.08
CA SER A 185 -3.10 -7.71 12.73
C SER A 185 -4.05 -6.69 12.09
N LEU A 186 -4.32 -5.56 12.76
CA LEU A 186 -5.25 -4.50 12.34
C LEU A 186 -4.53 -3.17 12.01
N GLN A 187 -3.20 -3.15 12.07
CA GLN A 187 -2.33 -2.06 11.59
C GLN A 187 -1.67 -2.48 10.28
#